data_AF-A0A0Q6PV77-F1
#
_entry.id   AF-A0A0Q6PV77-F1
#
_cell.length_a   1.000
_cell.length_b   1.000
_cell.length_c   1.000
_cell.angle_alpha   90.00
_cell.angle_beta   90.00
_cell.angle_gamma   90.00
#
_symmetry.space_group_name_H-M   'P 1'
#
loop_
_entity.id
_entity.type
_entity.pdbx_description
1 polymer ?
#
loop_
_entity_poly.entity_id
_entity_poly.type
_entity_poly.pdbx_seq_one_letter_code
_entity_poly.pdbx_strand_id
1 'polypeptide(L)'
;MVAGLLYVIGLIAVLATLVVAGYGAPGLIQMVNTALDTPGSDLVATLIDVARLLQWAVLPFVGGLALMGLGRIVMLLGAINRALRGNA
;
A
#
# COMPACT_ATOMS: atom_id res chain seq x y z
N MET A 1 1.41 22.73 7.53
CA MET A 1 2.41 22.19 6.57
C MET A 1 2.65 20.70 6.79
N VAL A 2 2.95 20.26 8.03
CA VAL A 2 3.22 18.84 8.36
C VAL A 2 2.13 17.87 7.90
N ALA A 3 0.84 18.16 8.13
CA ALA A 3 -0.25 17.25 7.77
C ALA A 3 -0.38 16.99 6.25
N GLY A 4 -0.19 18.02 5.44
CA GLY A 4 -0.16 17.89 3.97
C GLY A 4 1.03 17.06 3.50
N LEU A 5 2.19 17.23 4.12
CA LEU A 5 3.38 16.41 3.82
C LEU A 5 3.16 14.94 4.17
N LEU A 6 2.54 14.63 5.32
CA LEU A 6 2.21 13.26 5.70
C LEU A 6 1.31 12.57 4.67
N TYR A 7 0.32 13.30 4.15
CA TYR A 7 -0.55 12.79 3.09
C TYR A 7 0.21 12.51 1.79
N VAL A 8 1.05 13.45 1.36
CA VAL A 8 1.82 13.31 0.11
C VAL A 8 2.84 12.18 0.20
N ILE A 9 3.56 12.06 1.32
CA ILE A 9 4.51 10.97 1.55
C ILE A 9 3.79 9.63 1.53
N GLY A 10 2.65 9.52 2.22
CA GLY A 10 1.86 8.30 2.21
C GLY A 10 1.36 7.92 0.82
N LEU A 11 0.90 8.92 0.05
CA LEU A 11 0.46 8.72 -1.34
C LEU A 11 1.59 8.23 -2.23
N ILE A 12 2.78 8.84 -2.14
CA ILE A 12 3.95 8.43 -2.91
C ILE A 12 4.35 7.00 -2.55
N ALA A 13 4.36 6.64 -1.27
CA ALA A 13 4.68 5.29 -0.82
C ALA A 13 3.73 4.25 -1.43
N VAL A 14 2.41 4.51 -1.42
CA VAL A 14 1.41 3.62 -2.03
C VAL A 14 1.61 3.50 -3.55
N LEU A 15 1.73 4.63 -4.25
CA LEU A 15 1.84 4.64 -5.71
C LEU A 15 3.14 3.97 -6.18
N ALA A 16 4.27 4.29 -5.56
CA ALA A 16 5.56 3.67 -5.90
C ALA A 16 5.51 2.16 -5.66
N THR A 17 4.91 1.72 -4.55
CA THR A 17 4.76 0.29 -4.24
C THR A 17 3.93 -0.42 -5.29
N LEU A 18 2.79 0.16 -5.69
CA LEU A 18 1.93 -0.40 -6.73
C LEU A 18 2.63 -0.49 -8.09
N VAL A 19 3.38 0.54 -8.47
CA VAL A 19 4.13 0.56 -9.74
C VAL A 19 5.20 -0.52 -9.75
N VAL A 20 6.00 -0.63 -8.68
CA VAL A 20 7.10 -1.60 -8.61
C VAL A 20 6.57 -3.03 -8.51
N ALA A 21 5.54 -3.28 -7.69
CA ALA A 21 4.90 -4.59 -7.61
C ALA A 21 4.22 -4.96 -8.94
N GLY A 22 3.55 -3.99 -9.59
CA GLY A 22 2.90 -4.16 -10.88
C GLY A 22 3.88 -4.49 -12.01
N TYR A 23 5.08 -3.90 -11.99
CA TYR A 23 6.14 -4.23 -12.95
C TYR A 23 6.55 -5.71 -12.87
N GLY A 24 6.61 -6.28 -11.66
CA GLY A 24 6.92 -7.70 -11.45
C GLY A 24 5.74 -8.66 -11.64
N ALA A 25 4.51 -8.14 -11.73
CA ALA A 25 3.29 -8.96 -11.75
C ALA A 25 3.22 -10.00 -12.89
N PRO A 26 3.65 -9.72 -14.15
CA PRO A 26 3.61 -10.72 -15.21
C PRO A 26 4.38 -12.00 -14.87
N GLY A 27 5.53 -11.90 -14.21
CA GLY A 27 6.33 -13.06 -13.79
C GLY A 27 5.62 -13.88 -12.70
N LEU A 28 5.00 -13.21 -11.73
CA LEU A 28 4.24 -13.87 -10.67
C LEU A 28 3.01 -14.60 -11.23
N ILE A 29 2.31 -13.99 -12.19
CA ILE A 29 1.17 -14.60 -12.89
C ILE A 29 1.63 -15.85 -13.65
N GLN A 30 2.76 -15.77 -14.34
CA GLN A 30 3.32 -16.90 -15.07
C GLN A 30 3.71 -18.07 -14.13
N MET A 31 4.27 -17.77 -12.95
CA MET A 31 4.55 -18.79 -11.93
C MET A 31 3.28 -19.54 -11.51
N VAL A 32 2.21 -18.80 -11.20
CA VAL A 32 0.93 -19.40 -10.80
C VAL A 32 0.31 -20.20 -11.95
N ASN A 33 0.29 -19.67 -13.16
CA ASN A 33 -0.25 -20.38 -14.32
C ASN A 33 0.53 -21.68 -14.59
N THR A 34 1.85 -21.64 -14.49
CA THR A 34 2.69 -22.85 -14.66
C THR A 34 2.38 -23.91 -13.61
N ALA A 35 2.15 -23.49 -12.36
CA ALA A 35 1.74 -24.38 -11.28
C ALA A 35 0.33 -24.96 -11.50
N LEU A 36 -0.59 -24.22 -12.13
CA LEU A 36 -1.93 -24.71 -12.48
C LEU A 36 -1.88 -25.74 -13.62
N ASP A 37 -1.00 -25.54 -14.59
CA ASP A 37 -0.89 -26.40 -15.78
C ASP A 37 -0.09 -27.69 -15.51
N THR A 38 0.64 -27.77 -14.39
CA THR A 38 1.50 -28.92 -14.05
C THR A 38 0.75 -29.97 -13.22
N PRO A 39 0.56 -31.21 -13.71
CA PRO A 39 -0.11 -32.26 -12.94
C PRO A 39 0.64 -32.61 -11.65
N GLY A 40 -0.07 -32.64 -10.51
CA GLY A 40 0.50 -32.97 -9.20
C GLY A 40 1.27 -31.82 -8.53
N SER A 41 1.22 -30.62 -9.11
CA SER A 41 1.77 -29.39 -8.54
C SER A 41 1.12 -29.00 -7.21
N ASP A 42 1.94 -28.53 -6.25
CA ASP A 42 1.48 -27.93 -5.01
C ASP A 42 1.21 -26.42 -5.20
N LEU A 43 -0.06 -26.12 -5.49
CA LEU A 43 -0.55 -24.75 -5.63
C LEU A 43 -0.41 -23.94 -4.34
N VAL A 44 -0.55 -24.57 -3.17
CA VAL A 44 -0.46 -23.87 -1.88
C VAL A 44 0.97 -23.39 -1.66
N ALA A 45 1.95 -24.26 -1.91
CA ALA A 45 3.37 -23.88 -1.85
C ALA A 45 3.69 -22.73 -2.82
N THR A 46 3.19 -22.80 -4.05
CA THR A 46 3.40 -21.75 -5.06
C THR A 46 2.81 -20.40 -4.60
N LEU A 47 1.61 -20.40 -4.02
CA LEU A 47 0.99 -19.18 -3.49
C LEU A 47 1.77 -18.59 -2.31
N ILE A 48 2.33 -19.44 -1.45
CA ILE A 48 3.20 -19.00 -0.35
C ILE A 48 4.46 -18.33 -0.89
N ASP A 49 5.06 -18.87 -1.96
CA ASP A 49 6.23 -18.27 -2.59
C ASP A 49 5.91 -16.92 -3.22
N VAL A 50 4.78 -16.80 -3.93
CA VAL A 50 4.31 -15.51 -4.45
C VAL A 50 4.06 -14.51 -3.32
N ALA A 51 3.46 -14.94 -2.22
CA ALA A 51 3.24 -14.08 -1.06
C ALA A 51 4.56 -13.59 -0.43
N ARG A 52 5.58 -14.47 -0.34
CA ARG A 52 6.92 -14.09 0.12
C ARG A 52 7.58 -13.08 -0.81
N LEU A 53 7.45 -13.27 -2.12
CA LEU A 53 7.97 -12.33 -3.12
C LEU A 53 7.30 -10.95 -3.04
N LEU A 54 6.06 -10.87 -2.54
CA LEU A 54 5.32 -9.62 -2.34
C LEU A 54 5.39 -9.08 -0.91
N GLN A 55 6.02 -9.79 0.03
CA GLN A 55 6.03 -9.42 1.45
C GLN A 55 6.61 -8.01 1.69
N TRP A 56 7.63 -7.62 0.92
CA TRP A 56 8.27 -6.31 1.02
C TRP A 56 7.30 -5.15 0.74
N ALA A 57 6.27 -5.37 -0.09
CA ALA A 57 5.32 -4.35 -0.51
C ALA A 57 4.28 -4.02 0.58
N VAL A 58 4.07 -4.92 1.54
CA VAL A 58 3.03 -4.76 2.58
C VAL A 58 3.28 -3.52 3.42
N LEU A 59 4.50 -3.35 3.92
CA LEU A 59 4.83 -2.27 4.84
C LEU A 59 4.74 -0.87 4.22
N PRO A 60 5.31 -0.59 3.03
CA PRO A 60 5.16 0.71 2.39
C PRO A 60 3.73 0.98 1.91
N PHE A 61 2.98 -0.06 1.49
CA PHE A 61 1.57 0.09 1.10
C PHE A 61 0.67 0.44 2.29
N VAL A 62 0.66 -0.41 3.33
CA VAL A 62 -0.17 -0.20 4.52
C VAL A 62 0.30 1.04 5.30
N GLY A 63 1.60 1.22 5.45
CA GLY A 63 2.19 2.40 6.08
C GLY A 63 1.82 3.68 5.33
N GLY A 64 1.88 3.67 4.00
CA GLY A 64 1.47 4.80 3.18
C GLY A 64 -0.01 5.16 3.37
N LEU A 65 -0.90 4.17 3.38
CA LEU A 65 -2.33 4.38 3.66
C LEU A 65 -2.57 4.93 5.07
N ALA A 66 -1.86 4.41 6.07
CA ALA A 66 -1.94 4.90 7.45
C ALA A 66 -1.49 6.37 7.55
N LEU A 67 -0.40 6.75 6.89
CA LEU A 67 0.10 8.12 6.83
C LEU A 67 -0.90 9.07 6.16
N MET A 68 -1.54 8.64 5.06
CA MET A 68 -2.60 9.41 4.41
C MET A 68 -3.81 9.62 5.34
N GLY A 69 -4.26 8.56 6.01
CA GLY A 69 -5.35 8.62 6.98
C GLY A 69 -5.06 9.57 8.13
N LEU A 70 -3.87 9.46 8.73
CA LEU A 70 -3.41 10.36 9.79
C LEU A 70 -3.28 11.80 9.32
N GLY A 71 -2.70 12.04 8.14
CA GLY A 71 -2.62 13.36 7.53
C GLY A 71 -4.00 14.01 7.39
N ARG A 72 -5.00 13.24 6.96
CA ARG A 72 -6.39 13.71 6.84
C ARG A 72 -7.01 14.05 8.20
N ILE A 73 -6.80 13.20 9.21
CA ILE A 73 -7.28 13.46 10.59
C ILE A 73 -6.68 14.75 11.14
N VAL A 74 -5.37 14.95 11.00
CA VAL A 74 -4.70 16.17 11.50
C VAL A 74 -5.19 17.41 10.77
N MET A 75 -5.44 17.35 9.46
CA MET A 75 -6.03 18.46 8.71
C MET A 75 -7.43 18.82 9.21
N LEU A 76 -8.27 17.82 9.47
CA LEU A 76 -9.61 18.02 10.03
C LEU A 76 -9.56 18.63 11.42
N LEU A 77 -8.70 18.12 12.31
CA LEU A 77 -8.51 18.69 13.65
C LEU A 77 -8.01 20.14 13.59
N GLY A 78 -7.10 20.45 12.66
CA GLY A 78 -6.64 21.82 12.43
C GLY A 78 -7.76 22.75 11.96
N ALA A 79 -8.65 22.27 11.08
CA ALA A 79 -9.82 23.02 10.63
C ALA A 79 -10.83 23.23 11.77
N ILE A 80 -11.10 22.20 12.59
CA ILE A 80 -11.98 22.29 13.76
C ILE A 80 -11.44 23.31 14.78
N ASN A 81 -10.15 23.22 15.13
CA ASN A 81 -9.54 24.17 16.07
C ASN A 81 -9.60 25.61 15.56
N ARG A 82 -9.41 25.82 14.25
CA ARG A 82 -9.58 27.14 13.63
C ARG A 82 -11.03 27.62 13.69
N ALA A 83 -11.99 26.75 13.43
CA ALA A 83 -13.41 27.09 13.52
C ALA A 83 -13.83 27.46 14.95
N LEU A 84 -13.34 26.73 15.96
CA LEU A 84 -13.59 27.03 17.37
C LEU A 84 -12.97 28.36 17.83
N ARG A 85 -11.81 28.73 17.27
CA ARG A 85 -11.11 29.97 17.60
C ARG A 85 -11.59 31.19 16.81
N GLY A 86 -12.19 30.99 15.64
CA GLY A 86 -12.67 32.06 14.76
C GLY A 86 -14.15 32.42 14.95
N ASN A 87 -14.86 31.71 15.85
CA ASN A 87 -16.26 31.96 16.19
C ASN A 87 -16.43 32.63 17.57
N ALA A 88 -15.40 33.34 18.04
CA ALA A 88 -15.39 34.18 19.23
C ALA A 88 -14.96 35.60 18.84
#